data_AF-A0A7T5UYI6-F1
#
_entry.id   AF-A0A7T5UYI6-F1
#
_cell.length_a   1.000
_cell.length_b   1.000
_cell.length_c   1.000
_cell.angle_alpha   90.00
_cell.angle_beta   90.00
_cell.angle_gamma   90.00
#
_symmetry.space_group_name_H-M   'P 1'
#
loop_
_entity.id
_entity.type
_entity.pdbx_description
1 polymer ?
#
loop_
_entity_poly.entity_id
_entity_poly.type
_entity_poly.pdbx_seq_one_letter_code
_entity_poly.pdbx_strand_id
1 'polypeptide(L)'
;MTRSIFKTVGSVSLGLVLAFGLLAYPTTVRVLAEDTESSSTTEQTEAQKKEAELKKTTAENLREQVKKEREARKAALETAKNAREDKKLESSKELAEKLTEERLELLKKLRDGEYTKKCRAAAKAEATTAINAVIARLEQDLAAVPSNTTVDQVRSQIKNGIIGKNHVYVALLPAVRGMCASDRIIGLIDGKLKTLVDRLKADGLDTTTLEGLLAQAKTSAQAAYDAYKKIANDPGASSYKTDLAAAKAKLKEAKTSLSAARDEIDKLKELTSSEDESSTPTSR
;
A
#
# COMPACT_ATOMS: atom_id res chain seq x y z
N MET A 1 53.06 -2.71 11.39
CA MET A 1 52.23 -1.52 11.64
C MET A 1 50.98 -1.97 12.40
N THR A 2 50.97 -2.03 13.75
CA THR A 2 50.51 -0.97 14.69
C THR A 2 49.10 -0.44 14.35
N ARG A 3 48.03 -0.55 15.16
CA ARG A 3 47.85 -0.72 16.61
C ARG A 3 46.53 -1.46 16.94
N SER A 4 46.57 -2.19 18.05
CA SER A 4 45.44 -2.71 18.84
C SER A 4 44.84 -1.62 19.74
N ILE A 5 43.51 -1.63 19.96
CA ILE A 5 42.90 -1.24 21.25
C ILE A 5 41.70 -2.17 21.54
N PHE A 6 41.85 -2.97 22.60
CA PHE A 6 40.84 -3.69 23.37
C PHE A 6 39.74 -2.76 23.92
N LYS A 7 38.48 -3.24 24.01
CA LYS A 7 37.63 -3.05 25.21
C LYS A 7 36.35 -3.91 25.18
N THR A 8 36.42 -5.01 25.94
CA THR A 8 35.45 -5.41 26.98
C THR A 8 33.94 -5.31 26.65
N VAL A 9 33.36 -6.42 26.19
CA VAL A 9 31.92 -6.68 26.32
C VAL A 9 31.69 -7.23 27.73
N GLY A 10 31.23 -6.34 28.61
CA GLY A 10 30.87 -6.67 29.97
C GLY A 10 30.25 -5.46 30.64
N SER A 11 28.93 -5.32 30.54
CA SER A 11 28.19 -4.54 31.54
C SER A 11 26.74 -5.00 31.67
N VAL A 12 26.50 -5.68 32.78
CA VAL A 12 25.41 -5.43 33.72
C VAL A 12 24.00 -5.54 33.16
N SER A 13 23.50 -6.77 33.20
CA SER A 13 22.14 -7.06 33.63
C SER A 13 21.84 -6.35 34.96
N LEU A 14 21.15 -5.21 34.88
CA LEU A 14 20.43 -4.64 36.02
C LEU A 14 18.93 -4.69 35.69
N GLY A 15 18.31 -5.80 36.07
CA GLY A 15 16.86 -5.87 36.19
C GLY A 15 16.42 -4.89 37.27
N LEU A 16 15.86 -3.76 36.86
CA LEU A 16 15.12 -2.91 37.79
C LEU A 16 13.78 -3.59 38.04
N VAL A 17 13.76 -4.43 39.07
CA VAL A 17 12.56 -4.97 39.69
C VAL A 17 11.64 -3.80 40.01
N LEU A 18 10.50 -3.74 39.32
CA LEU A 18 9.33 -2.96 39.68
C LEU A 18 8.83 -3.48 41.03
N ALA A 19 9.38 -2.99 42.13
CA ALA A 19 8.77 -3.08 43.44
C ALA A 19 7.70 -1.98 43.56
N PHE A 20 6.59 -2.14 42.82
CA PHE A 20 5.31 -1.54 43.18
C PHE A 20 4.74 -2.34 44.35
N GLY A 21 5.27 -2.06 45.54
CA GLY A 21 4.78 -2.59 46.81
C GLY A 21 4.19 -1.44 47.61
N LEU A 22 2.86 -1.37 47.61
CA LEU A 22 2.01 -0.64 48.53
C LEU A 22 2.63 -0.47 49.93
N LEU A 23 2.95 0.76 50.31
CA LEU A 23 2.91 1.17 51.71
C LEU A 23 1.89 2.29 51.84
N ALA A 24 0.75 1.88 52.38
CA ALA A 24 -0.31 2.74 52.87
C ALA A 24 0.26 3.77 53.86
N TYR A 25 -0.06 5.03 53.63
CA TYR A 25 -0.27 5.96 54.73
C TYR A 25 -1.73 5.82 55.16
N PRO A 26 -2.01 5.72 56.48
CA PRO A 26 -2.10 6.96 57.24
C PRO A 26 -1.47 6.84 58.63
N THR A 27 -0.44 7.64 58.92
CA THR A 27 -0.15 8.00 60.31
C THR A 27 -1.07 9.15 60.70
N THR A 28 -2.23 8.78 61.25
CA THR A 28 -3.03 9.66 62.11
C THR A 28 -2.17 10.10 63.30
N VAL A 29 -1.75 11.35 63.33
CA VAL A 29 -1.22 11.96 64.56
C VAL A 29 -2.43 12.33 65.42
N ARG A 30 -2.77 11.44 66.36
CA ARG A 30 -3.69 11.72 67.47
C ARG A 30 -2.95 12.68 68.42
N VAL A 31 -3.37 13.94 68.46
CA VAL A 31 -2.97 14.87 69.52
C VAL A 31 -3.78 14.46 70.76
N LEU A 32 -3.15 13.76 71.70
CA LEU A 32 -3.67 13.65 73.06
C LEU A 32 -3.48 15.00 73.73
N ALA A 33 -4.59 15.60 74.15
CA ALA A 33 -4.60 16.68 75.11
C ALA A 33 -4.37 16.09 76.50
N GLU A 34 -3.28 16.47 77.15
CA GLU A 34 -3.13 16.37 78.61
C GLU A 34 -3.34 17.78 79.17
N ASP A 35 -4.34 17.89 80.05
CA ASP A 35 -4.61 19.07 80.85
C ASP A 35 -3.57 19.18 81.98
N THR A 36 -3.01 20.40 82.11
CA THR A 36 -2.73 21.20 83.33
C THR A 36 -2.23 20.48 84.60
N GLU A 37 -1.13 20.84 85.28
CA GLU A 37 -0.68 22.15 85.77
C GLU A 37 0.81 22.12 86.18
N SER A 38 1.43 23.31 86.21
CA SER A 38 2.32 23.80 87.27
C SER A 38 3.69 24.34 86.81
N SER A 39 3.82 25.66 86.98
CA SER A 39 5.03 26.38 87.39
C SER A 39 6.17 26.62 86.38
N SER A 40 6.43 27.92 86.22
CA SER A 40 7.71 28.57 85.88
C SER A 40 8.07 28.88 84.41
N THR A 41 8.46 30.16 84.26
CA THR A 41 9.35 30.84 83.31
C THR A 41 8.91 31.15 81.87
N THR A 42 8.96 32.46 81.60
CA THR A 42 8.90 33.20 80.32
C THR A 42 9.81 32.65 79.19
N GLU A 43 10.68 31.67 79.46
CA GLU A 43 11.54 30.99 78.49
C GLU A 43 10.83 29.87 77.70
N GLN A 44 9.75 29.27 78.23
CA GLN A 44 9.00 28.22 77.52
C GLN A 44 8.18 28.76 76.33
N THR A 45 7.77 30.03 76.36
CA THR A 45 6.95 30.65 75.31
C THR A 45 7.79 31.05 74.07
N GLU A 46 9.07 31.38 74.24
CA GLU A 46 9.99 31.64 73.12
C GLU A 46 10.50 30.35 72.47
N ALA A 47 10.77 29.29 73.26
CA ALA A 47 11.15 28.00 72.73
C ALA A 47 10.03 27.37 71.88
N GLN A 48 8.78 27.43 72.35
CA GLN A 48 7.61 26.96 71.59
C GLN A 48 7.33 27.81 70.33
N LYS A 49 7.53 29.14 70.38
CA LYS A 49 7.43 29.99 69.18
C LYS A 49 8.51 29.67 68.15
N LYS A 50 9.77 29.50 68.57
CA LYS A 50 10.88 29.12 67.67
C LYS A 50 10.67 27.72 67.09
N GLU A 51 10.15 26.76 67.86
CA GLU A 51 9.84 25.43 67.35
C GLU A 51 8.66 25.43 66.36
N ALA A 52 7.63 26.23 66.60
CA ALA A 52 6.52 26.41 65.68
C ALA A 52 6.94 27.10 64.36
N GLU A 53 7.83 28.09 64.45
CA GLU A 53 8.38 28.79 63.29
C GLU A 53 9.36 27.90 62.49
N LEU A 54 10.15 27.07 63.17
CA LEU A 54 10.99 26.03 62.55
C LEU A 54 10.14 24.96 61.85
N LYS A 55 9.03 24.52 62.47
CA LYS A 55 8.08 23.58 61.85
C LYS A 55 7.36 24.20 60.65
N LYS A 56 7.00 25.48 60.71
CA LYS A 56 6.37 26.20 59.61
C LYS A 56 7.31 26.37 58.42
N THR A 57 8.54 26.81 58.65
CA THR A 57 9.57 26.96 57.61
C THR A 57 9.98 25.61 57.02
N THR A 58 10.10 24.56 57.85
CA THR A 58 10.34 23.19 57.37
C THR A 58 9.19 22.69 56.51
N ALA A 59 7.94 22.92 56.92
CA ALA A 59 6.76 22.54 56.13
C ALA A 59 6.63 23.32 54.82
N GLU A 60 6.98 24.61 54.80
CA GLU A 60 7.00 25.44 53.59
C GLU A 60 8.10 24.97 52.61
N ASN A 61 9.31 24.69 53.11
CA ASN A 61 10.39 24.10 52.32
C ASN A 61 10.01 22.73 51.74
N LEU A 62 9.34 21.88 52.55
CA LEU A 62 8.87 20.57 52.09
C LEU A 62 7.79 20.71 51.01
N ARG A 63 6.87 21.67 51.16
CA ARG A 63 5.82 21.95 50.16
C ARG A 63 6.41 22.46 48.85
N GLU A 64 7.42 23.34 48.90
CA GLU A 64 8.12 23.81 47.70
C GLU A 64 8.90 22.68 47.01
N GLN A 65 9.58 21.83 47.79
CA GLN A 65 10.29 20.67 47.24
C GLN A 65 9.34 19.69 46.55
N VAL A 66 8.21 19.36 47.20
CA VAL A 66 7.17 18.50 46.61
C VAL A 66 6.57 19.12 45.34
N LYS A 67 6.38 20.45 45.31
CA LYS A 67 5.91 21.15 44.10
C LYS A 67 6.90 21.03 42.94
N LYS A 68 8.19 21.31 43.19
CA LYS A 68 9.27 21.19 42.20
C LYS A 68 9.40 19.75 41.68
N GLU A 69 9.35 18.76 42.56
CA GLU A 69 9.38 17.34 42.17
C GLU A 69 8.17 16.94 41.34
N ARG A 70 6.96 17.44 41.68
CA ARG A 70 5.75 17.17 40.90
C ARG A 70 5.82 17.77 39.50
N GLU A 71 6.34 19.00 39.36
CA GLU A 71 6.55 19.64 38.07
C GLU A 71 7.60 18.90 37.23
N ALA A 72 8.71 18.48 37.85
CA ALA A 72 9.73 17.66 37.18
C ALA A 72 9.17 16.31 36.69
N ARG A 73 8.35 15.63 37.49
CA ARG A 73 7.68 14.38 37.08
C ARG A 73 6.69 14.60 35.95
N LYS A 74 5.93 15.70 35.96
CA LYS A 74 5.04 16.06 34.84
C LYS A 74 5.84 16.30 33.56
N ALA A 75 6.92 17.08 33.62
CA ALA A 75 7.78 17.33 32.47
C ALA A 75 8.39 16.02 31.92
N ALA A 76 8.89 15.15 32.78
CA ALA A 76 9.43 13.85 32.38
C ALA A 76 8.38 12.95 31.71
N LEU A 77 7.14 12.94 32.22
CA LEU A 77 6.02 12.21 31.59
C LEU A 77 5.68 12.77 30.21
N GLU A 78 5.62 14.08 30.03
CA GLU A 78 5.37 14.70 28.73
C GLU A 78 6.50 14.43 27.74
N THR A 79 7.77 14.53 28.16
CA THR A 79 8.92 14.15 27.32
C THR A 79 8.86 12.68 26.90
N ALA A 80 8.52 11.77 27.82
CA ALA A 80 8.40 10.34 27.50
C ALA A 80 7.22 10.05 26.55
N LYS A 81 6.11 10.78 26.68
CA LYS A 81 4.99 10.68 25.73
C LYS A 81 5.40 11.18 24.34
N ASN A 82 6.02 12.35 24.26
CA ASN A 82 6.48 12.93 23.00
C ASN A 82 7.47 12.00 22.29
N ALA A 83 8.49 11.49 23.01
CA ALA A 83 9.45 10.54 22.43
C ALA A 83 8.78 9.25 21.89
N ARG A 84 7.69 8.79 22.52
CA ARG A 84 6.91 7.65 22.00
C ARG A 84 6.14 8.01 20.73
N GLU A 85 5.54 9.19 20.67
CA GLU A 85 4.82 9.66 19.48
C GLU A 85 5.78 9.95 18.31
N ASP A 86 6.94 10.55 18.58
CA ASP A 86 7.99 10.77 17.59
C ASP A 86 8.47 9.45 16.98
N LYS A 87 8.70 8.43 17.81
CA LYS A 87 9.07 7.09 17.33
C LYS A 87 7.98 6.46 16.46
N LYS A 88 6.70 6.62 16.82
CA LYS A 88 5.58 6.12 16.00
C LYS A 88 5.49 6.85 14.67
N LEU A 89 5.72 8.16 14.67
CA LEU A 89 5.73 8.98 13.46
C LEU A 89 6.83 8.51 12.53
N GLU A 90 8.04 8.33 13.04
CA GLU A 90 9.20 7.86 12.26
C GLU A 90 8.92 6.49 11.62
N SER A 91 8.50 5.50 12.42
CA SER A 91 8.16 4.17 11.89
C SER A 91 7.00 4.20 10.87
N SER A 92 6.09 5.19 10.97
CA SER A 92 5.03 5.36 9.99
C SER A 92 5.56 5.94 8.67
N LYS A 93 6.52 6.89 8.75
CA LYS A 93 7.19 7.46 7.57
C LYS A 93 8.01 6.41 6.84
N GLU A 94 8.81 5.63 7.56
CA GLU A 94 9.57 4.48 7.01
C GLU A 94 8.65 3.49 6.27
N LEU A 95 7.47 3.20 6.84
CA LEU A 95 6.49 2.34 6.18
C LEU A 95 5.94 2.96 4.90
N ALA A 96 5.63 4.26 4.89
CA ALA A 96 5.15 4.96 3.71
C ALA A 96 6.19 4.96 2.59
N GLU A 97 7.47 5.20 2.93
CA GLU A 97 8.60 5.14 2.00
C GLU A 97 8.73 3.74 1.40
N LYS A 98 8.83 2.71 2.26
CA LYS A 98 8.96 1.31 1.83
C LYS A 98 7.82 0.89 0.90
N LEU A 99 6.57 1.20 1.25
CA LEU A 99 5.41 0.87 0.43
C LEU A 99 5.45 1.56 -0.94
N THR A 100 5.96 2.79 -0.99
CA THR A 100 6.08 3.56 -2.22
C THR A 100 7.19 3.02 -3.10
N GLU A 101 8.36 2.72 -2.52
CA GLU A 101 9.51 2.13 -3.22
C GLU A 101 9.19 0.78 -3.85
N GLU A 102 8.56 -0.14 -3.11
CA GLU A 102 8.13 -1.46 -3.62
C GLU A 102 7.24 -1.32 -4.86
N ARG A 103 6.35 -0.33 -4.87
CA ARG A 103 5.47 -0.03 -6.01
C ARG A 103 6.25 0.58 -7.16
N LEU A 104 7.14 1.54 -6.89
CA LEU A 104 7.97 2.17 -7.90
C LEU A 104 8.88 1.17 -8.61
N GLU A 105 9.51 0.25 -7.87
CA GLU A 105 10.37 -0.80 -8.43
C GLU A 105 9.57 -1.68 -9.39
N LEU A 106 8.38 -2.12 -8.97
CA LEU A 106 7.49 -2.92 -9.81
C LEU A 106 7.05 -2.18 -11.08
N LEU A 107 6.67 -0.90 -10.95
CA LEU A 107 6.24 -0.09 -12.08
C LEU A 107 7.38 0.17 -13.06
N LYS A 108 8.62 0.36 -12.58
CA LYS A 108 9.81 0.46 -13.42
C LYS A 108 10.05 -0.84 -14.21
N LYS A 109 9.94 -2.01 -13.57
CA LYS A 109 10.00 -3.32 -14.25
C LYS A 109 8.90 -3.50 -15.32
N LEU A 110 7.68 -3.06 -15.00
CA LEU A 110 6.55 -3.05 -15.95
C LEU A 110 6.83 -2.17 -17.18
N ARG A 111 7.33 -0.95 -16.94
CA ARG A 111 7.71 0.03 -17.97
C ARG A 111 8.83 -0.51 -18.87
N ASP A 112 9.87 -1.09 -18.26
CA ASP A 112 11.07 -1.61 -18.95
C ASP A 112 10.80 -2.93 -19.68
N GLY A 113 9.57 -3.43 -19.55
CA GLY A 113 8.98 -4.34 -20.50
C GLY A 113 8.80 -5.76 -20.02
N GLU A 114 9.12 -6.08 -18.76
CA GLU A 114 8.98 -7.45 -18.22
C GLU A 114 7.57 -8.02 -18.43
N TYR A 115 6.55 -7.16 -18.30
CA TYR A 115 5.13 -7.52 -18.44
C TYR A 115 4.48 -7.01 -19.72
N THR A 116 5.18 -6.17 -20.51
CA THR A 116 4.66 -5.61 -21.77
C THR A 116 5.30 -6.21 -23.03
N LYS A 117 6.18 -7.22 -22.90
CA LYS A 117 6.82 -7.91 -24.05
C LYS A 117 5.83 -8.43 -25.10
N LYS A 118 4.61 -8.77 -24.69
CA LYS A 118 3.58 -9.37 -25.54
C LYS A 118 2.59 -8.36 -26.12
N CYS A 119 2.71 -7.08 -25.78
CA CYS A 119 1.87 -6.01 -26.32
C CYS A 119 2.40 -5.59 -27.69
N ARG A 120 1.53 -5.18 -28.61
CA ARG A 120 2.00 -4.51 -29.84
C ARG A 120 2.45 -3.08 -29.49
N ALA A 121 3.14 -2.43 -30.43
CA ALA A 121 3.78 -1.13 -30.21
C ALA A 121 2.82 -0.06 -29.69
N ALA A 122 1.61 0.06 -30.27
CA ALA A 122 0.62 1.05 -29.85
C ALA A 122 0.14 0.81 -28.40
N ALA A 123 -0.31 -0.41 -28.09
CA ALA A 123 -0.73 -0.77 -26.74
C ALA A 123 0.40 -0.65 -25.72
N LYS A 124 1.64 -0.96 -26.11
CA LYS A 124 2.82 -0.77 -25.27
C LYS A 124 3.04 0.71 -24.93
N ALA A 125 2.95 1.60 -25.91
CA ALA A 125 3.11 3.04 -25.70
C ALA A 125 2.03 3.60 -24.75
N GLU A 126 0.78 3.18 -24.92
CA GLU A 126 -0.32 3.59 -24.04
C GLU A 126 -0.16 3.03 -22.62
N ALA A 127 0.20 1.75 -22.48
CA ALA A 127 0.50 1.15 -21.17
C ALA A 127 1.65 1.86 -20.46
N THR A 128 2.74 2.15 -21.19
CA THR A 128 3.89 2.90 -20.66
C THR A 128 3.49 4.30 -20.19
N THR A 129 2.63 4.98 -20.94
CA THR A 129 2.11 6.30 -20.55
C THR A 129 1.32 6.23 -19.25
N ALA A 130 0.41 5.26 -19.12
CA ALA A 130 -0.36 5.05 -17.89
C ALA A 130 0.54 4.69 -16.69
N ILE A 131 1.53 3.81 -16.89
CA ILE A 131 2.51 3.45 -15.87
C ILE A 131 3.32 4.68 -15.41
N ASN A 132 3.81 5.49 -16.35
CA ASN A 132 4.58 6.70 -16.03
C ASN A 132 3.75 7.71 -15.24
N ALA A 133 2.45 7.85 -15.53
CA ALA A 133 1.57 8.72 -14.76
C ALA A 133 1.43 8.26 -13.29
N VAL A 134 1.38 6.94 -13.05
CA VAL A 134 1.32 6.38 -11.69
C VAL A 134 2.67 6.52 -10.99
N ILE A 135 3.80 6.30 -11.70
CA ILE A 135 5.15 6.55 -11.17
C ILE A 135 5.26 7.99 -10.68
N ALA A 136 4.88 8.97 -11.51
CA ALA A 136 4.95 10.39 -11.16
C ALA A 136 4.13 10.71 -9.89
N ARG A 137 2.93 10.14 -9.75
CA ARG A 137 2.11 10.30 -8.54
C ARG A 137 2.77 9.69 -7.30
N LEU A 138 3.35 8.50 -7.43
CA LEU A 138 4.06 7.85 -6.32
C LEU A 138 5.35 8.58 -5.94
N GLU A 139 6.07 9.16 -6.89
CA GLU A 139 7.24 10.01 -6.61
C GLU A 139 6.84 11.31 -5.89
N GLN A 140 5.70 11.91 -6.26
CA GLN A 140 5.13 13.04 -5.52
C GLN A 140 4.70 12.64 -4.11
N ASP A 141 4.03 11.50 -3.95
CA ASP A 141 3.66 10.98 -2.64
C ASP A 141 4.94 10.74 -1.81
N LEU A 142 5.98 10.10 -2.36
CA LEU A 142 7.25 9.86 -1.65
C LEU A 142 7.87 11.17 -1.14
N ALA A 143 7.96 12.19 -2.00
CA ALA A 143 8.51 13.49 -1.65
C ALA A 143 7.70 14.23 -0.56
N ALA A 144 6.40 13.94 -0.42
CA ALA A 144 5.54 14.53 0.59
C ALA A 144 5.64 13.84 1.98
N VAL A 145 6.10 12.57 2.05
CA VAL A 145 6.17 11.80 3.31
C VAL A 145 6.91 12.54 4.44
N PRO A 146 8.10 13.15 4.21
CA PRO A 146 8.85 13.82 5.27
C PRO A 146 8.12 15.02 5.89
N SER A 147 7.26 15.68 5.11
CA SER A 147 6.53 16.89 5.52
C SER A 147 5.37 16.62 6.48
N ASN A 148 4.98 15.35 6.68
CA ASN A 148 3.96 15.00 7.66
C ASN A 148 4.48 15.16 9.09
N THR A 149 3.68 15.79 9.95
CA THR A 149 4.00 16.04 11.35
C THR A 149 3.23 15.15 12.32
N THR A 150 2.24 14.38 11.83
CA THR A 150 1.46 13.47 12.67
C THR A 150 1.28 12.08 12.04
N VAL A 151 1.08 11.07 12.88
CA VAL A 151 0.82 9.68 12.44
C VAL A 151 -0.41 9.60 11.55
N ASP A 152 -1.46 10.37 11.84
CA ASP A 152 -2.71 10.35 11.09
C ASP A 152 -2.55 10.95 9.68
N GLN A 153 -1.70 11.96 9.51
CA GLN A 153 -1.34 12.48 8.19
C GLN A 153 -0.63 11.41 7.36
N VAL A 154 0.36 10.71 7.94
CA VAL A 154 1.07 9.63 7.25
C VAL A 154 0.11 8.49 6.90
N ARG A 155 -0.77 8.06 7.82
CA ARG A 155 -1.78 7.03 7.56
C ARG A 155 -2.74 7.44 6.45
N SER A 156 -3.20 8.68 6.44
CA SER A 156 -4.06 9.22 5.39
C SER A 156 -3.35 9.20 4.04
N GLN A 157 -2.07 9.59 4.01
CA GLN A 157 -1.28 9.56 2.79
C GLN A 157 -1.06 8.13 2.27
N ILE A 158 -0.77 7.16 3.14
CA ILE A 158 -0.68 5.75 2.76
C ILE A 158 -2.00 5.27 2.17
N LYS A 159 -3.11 5.48 2.89
CA LYS A 159 -4.42 4.96 2.51
C LYS A 159 -4.95 5.60 1.23
N ASN A 160 -4.89 6.93 1.15
CA ASN A 160 -5.56 7.69 0.10
C ASN A 160 -4.63 8.02 -1.07
N GLY A 161 -3.35 8.31 -0.82
CA GLY A 161 -2.35 8.59 -1.85
C GLY A 161 -1.76 7.31 -2.40
N ILE A 162 -0.80 6.74 -1.66
CA ILE A 162 0.07 5.64 -2.09
C ILE A 162 -0.75 4.42 -2.53
N ILE A 163 -1.80 4.05 -1.78
CA ILE A 163 -2.67 2.92 -2.10
C ILE A 163 -3.89 3.38 -2.90
N GLY A 164 -4.69 4.30 -2.34
CA GLY A 164 -6.03 4.62 -2.82
C GLY A 164 -6.12 5.31 -4.17
N LYS A 165 -5.14 6.13 -4.56
CA LYS A 165 -5.13 6.78 -5.89
C LYS A 165 -4.46 5.93 -6.97
N ASN A 166 -3.65 4.96 -6.56
CA ASN A 166 -2.75 4.26 -7.48
C ASN A 166 -3.13 2.79 -7.72
N HIS A 167 -3.74 2.09 -6.76
CA HIS A 167 -4.23 0.71 -6.84
C HIS A 167 -3.38 -0.23 -7.75
N VAL A 168 -2.04 -0.15 -7.60
CA VAL A 168 -1.07 -0.73 -8.55
C VAL A 168 -1.35 -2.21 -8.81
N TYR A 169 -1.53 -2.99 -7.74
CA TYR A 169 -1.68 -4.45 -7.82
C TYR A 169 -3.06 -4.92 -8.26
N VAL A 170 -4.11 -4.15 -7.94
CA VAL A 170 -5.50 -4.61 -8.07
C VAL A 170 -6.24 -3.99 -9.26
N ALA A 171 -5.75 -2.87 -9.80
CA ALA A 171 -6.35 -2.17 -10.91
C ALA A 171 -5.37 -2.03 -12.08
N LEU A 172 -4.27 -1.29 -11.89
CA LEU A 172 -3.33 -0.96 -12.96
C LEU A 172 -2.70 -2.20 -13.61
N LEU A 173 -2.14 -3.09 -12.79
CA LEU A 173 -1.46 -4.30 -13.28
C LEU A 173 -2.39 -5.20 -14.12
N PRO A 174 -3.59 -5.58 -13.63
CA PRO A 174 -4.57 -6.30 -14.43
C PRO A 174 -4.99 -5.54 -15.69
N ALA A 175 -5.15 -4.22 -15.60
CA ALA A 175 -5.57 -3.40 -16.73
C ALA A 175 -4.52 -3.40 -17.85
N VAL A 176 -3.26 -3.14 -17.55
CA VAL A 176 -2.16 -3.20 -18.54
C VAL A 176 -2.08 -4.59 -19.20
N ARG A 177 -2.16 -5.66 -18.41
CA ARG A 177 -2.19 -7.03 -18.97
C ARG A 177 -3.40 -7.28 -19.86
N GLY A 178 -4.56 -6.76 -19.46
CA GLY A 178 -5.81 -6.81 -20.20
C GLY A 178 -5.73 -6.10 -21.54
N MET A 179 -5.21 -4.86 -21.56
CA MET A 179 -4.96 -4.09 -22.80
C MET A 179 -4.13 -4.91 -23.79
N CYS A 180 -3.02 -5.48 -23.34
CA CYS A 180 -2.14 -6.26 -24.21
C CYS A 180 -2.77 -7.56 -24.71
N ALA A 181 -3.61 -8.21 -23.90
CA ALA A 181 -4.34 -9.40 -24.31
C ALA A 181 -5.40 -9.07 -25.38
N SER A 182 -6.15 -7.98 -25.20
CA SER A 182 -7.14 -7.50 -26.16
C SER A 182 -6.49 -7.07 -27.48
N ASP A 183 -5.44 -6.26 -27.42
CA ASP A 183 -4.69 -5.80 -28.60
C ASP A 183 -4.06 -6.95 -29.39
N ARG A 184 -3.60 -8.01 -28.70
CA ARG A 184 -3.12 -9.23 -29.37
C ARG A 184 -4.23 -9.93 -30.16
N ILE A 185 -5.45 -9.99 -29.63
CA ILE A 185 -6.60 -10.58 -30.35
C ILE A 185 -6.89 -9.73 -31.59
N ILE A 186 -6.97 -8.41 -31.44
CA ILE A 186 -7.20 -7.48 -32.56
C ILE A 186 -6.13 -7.65 -33.64
N GLY A 187 -4.86 -7.69 -33.26
CA GLY A 187 -3.76 -7.88 -34.22
C GLY A 187 -3.73 -9.24 -34.89
N LEU A 188 -4.18 -10.30 -34.22
CA LEU A 188 -4.33 -11.62 -34.83
C LEU A 188 -5.45 -11.62 -35.88
N ILE A 189 -6.58 -10.95 -35.58
CA ILE A 189 -7.71 -10.80 -36.49
C ILE A 189 -7.31 -9.97 -37.72
N ASP A 190 -6.75 -8.77 -37.50
CA ASP A 190 -6.42 -7.83 -38.58
C ASP A 190 -5.24 -8.28 -39.45
N GLY A 191 -4.39 -9.17 -38.93
CA GLY A 191 -3.29 -9.77 -39.67
C GLY A 191 -3.65 -11.16 -40.19
N LYS A 192 -3.19 -12.18 -39.46
CA LYS A 192 -3.19 -13.57 -39.92
C LYS A 192 -4.58 -14.11 -40.29
N LEU A 193 -5.60 -13.81 -39.50
CA LEU A 193 -6.93 -14.38 -39.76
C LEU A 193 -7.61 -13.70 -40.95
N LYS A 194 -7.43 -12.38 -41.13
CA LYS A 194 -7.91 -11.69 -42.33
C LYS A 194 -7.28 -12.28 -43.60
N THR A 195 -5.95 -12.47 -43.62
CA THR A 195 -5.26 -13.11 -44.76
C THR A 195 -5.76 -14.53 -45.03
N LEU A 196 -6.12 -15.28 -43.98
CA LEU A 196 -6.66 -16.63 -44.12
C LEU A 196 -8.08 -16.61 -44.71
N VAL A 197 -8.94 -15.70 -44.26
CA VAL A 197 -10.27 -15.50 -44.85
C VAL A 197 -10.16 -15.16 -46.33
N ASP A 198 -9.27 -14.24 -46.69
CA ASP A 198 -9.06 -13.83 -48.09
C ASP A 198 -8.62 -15.03 -48.96
N ARG A 199 -7.82 -15.95 -48.41
CA ARG A 199 -7.45 -17.20 -49.10
C ARG A 199 -8.62 -18.15 -49.26
N LEU A 200 -9.36 -18.45 -48.18
CA LEU A 200 -10.52 -19.34 -48.25
C LEU A 200 -11.57 -18.84 -49.25
N LYS A 201 -11.74 -17.51 -49.36
CA LYS A 201 -12.58 -16.90 -50.39
C LYS A 201 -12.06 -17.14 -51.81
N ALA A 202 -10.75 -17.03 -52.01
CA ALA A 202 -10.13 -17.32 -53.30
C ALA A 202 -10.28 -18.81 -53.68
N ASP A 203 -10.32 -19.69 -52.68
CA ASP A 203 -10.60 -21.13 -52.84
C ASP A 203 -12.10 -21.42 -53.06
N GLY A 204 -12.96 -20.39 -53.13
CA GLY A 204 -14.39 -20.53 -53.44
C GLY A 204 -15.29 -20.89 -52.25
N LEU A 205 -14.76 -20.92 -51.03
CA LEU A 205 -15.51 -21.29 -49.83
C LEU A 205 -16.38 -20.12 -49.30
N ASP A 206 -17.57 -20.44 -48.79
CA ASP A 206 -18.39 -19.47 -48.06
C ASP A 206 -17.80 -19.19 -46.67
N THR A 207 -17.36 -17.95 -46.48
CA THR A 207 -16.70 -17.49 -45.25
C THR A 207 -17.58 -16.57 -44.40
N THR A 208 -18.86 -16.41 -44.75
CA THR A 208 -19.75 -15.43 -44.11
C THR A 208 -19.83 -15.62 -42.59
N THR A 209 -20.00 -16.86 -42.12
CA THR A 209 -20.05 -17.20 -40.68
C THR A 209 -18.75 -16.86 -39.98
N LEU A 210 -17.62 -17.23 -40.58
CA LEU A 210 -16.29 -16.95 -40.06
C LEU A 210 -16.06 -15.43 -39.92
N GLU A 211 -16.38 -14.65 -40.96
CA GLU A 211 -16.26 -13.20 -40.92
C GLU A 211 -17.12 -12.57 -39.83
N GLY A 212 -18.36 -13.06 -39.64
CA GLY A 212 -19.24 -12.63 -38.55
C GLY A 212 -18.62 -12.88 -37.17
N LEU A 213 -18.07 -14.07 -36.94
CA LEU A 213 -17.41 -14.42 -35.68
C LEU A 213 -16.16 -13.58 -35.41
N LEU A 214 -15.35 -13.31 -36.45
CA LEU A 214 -14.17 -12.45 -36.35
C LEU A 214 -14.54 -10.99 -36.06
N ALA A 215 -15.61 -10.48 -36.67
CA ALA A 215 -16.12 -9.13 -36.41
C ALA A 215 -16.62 -8.98 -34.97
N GLN A 216 -17.35 -9.97 -34.46
CA GLN A 216 -17.78 -10.01 -33.04
C GLN A 216 -16.58 -10.08 -32.10
N ALA A 217 -15.61 -10.97 -32.38
CA ALA A 217 -14.39 -11.11 -31.58
C ALA A 217 -13.61 -9.79 -31.52
N LYS A 218 -13.47 -9.10 -32.65
CA LYS A 218 -12.78 -7.81 -32.75
C LYS A 218 -13.50 -6.73 -31.96
N THR A 219 -14.83 -6.63 -32.11
CA THR A 219 -15.65 -5.63 -31.40
C THR A 219 -15.55 -5.82 -29.89
N SER A 220 -15.69 -7.05 -29.40
CA SER A 220 -15.57 -7.36 -27.98
C SER A 220 -14.14 -7.15 -27.45
N ALA A 221 -13.11 -7.46 -28.25
CA ALA A 221 -11.73 -7.20 -27.89
C ALA A 221 -11.44 -5.69 -27.79
N GLN A 222 -11.96 -4.89 -28.73
CA GLN A 222 -11.84 -3.43 -28.70
C GLN A 222 -12.54 -2.84 -27.47
N ALA A 223 -13.77 -3.26 -27.19
CA ALA A 223 -14.48 -2.84 -25.99
C ALA A 223 -13.73 -3.20 -24.69
N ALA A 224 -13.13 -4.39 -24.63
CA ALA A 224 -12.28 -4.79 -23.52
C ALA A 224 -11.02 -3.92 -23.42
N TYR A 225 -10.37 -3.64 -24.55
CA TYR A 225 -9.18 -2.79 -24.62
C TYR A 225 -9.45 -1.40 -24.05
N ASP A 226 -10.52 -0.75 -24.52
CA ASP A 226 -10.88 0.60 -24.11
C ASP A 226 -11.27 0.67 -22.63
N ALA A 227 -11.99 -0.35 -22.14
CA ALA A 227 -12.32 -0.47 -20.72
C ALA A 227 -11.06 -0.65 -19.85
N TYR A 228 -10.11 -1.49 -20.26
CA TYR A 228 -8.84 -1.63 -19.55
C TYR A 228 -7.99 -0.35 -19.61
N LYS A 229 -7.95 0.33 -20.75
CA LYS A 229 -7.24 1.61 -20.91
C LYS A 229 -7.77 2.67 -19.94
N LYS A 230 -9.09 2.77 -19.78
CA LYS A 230 -9.71 3.67 -18.80
C LYS A 230 -9.22 3.37 -17.37
N ILE A 231 -9.22 2.11 -16.97
CA ILE A 231 -8.75 1.68 -15.63
C ILE A 231 -7.26 1.94 -15.45
N ALA A 232 -6.44 1.74 -16.50
CA ALA A 232 -5.01 2.00 -16.43
C ALA A 232 -4.71 3.50 -16.23
N ASN A 233 -5.49 4.38 -16.86
CA ASN A 233 -5.34 5.83 -16.72
C ASN A 233 -5.78 6.34 -15.34
N ASP A 234 -6.81 5.73 -14.75
CA ASP A 234 -7.31 6.06 -13.41
C ASP A 234 -7.55 4.81 -12.55
N PRO A 235 -6.48 4.20 -12.02
CA PRO A 235 -6.61 2.99 -11.21
C PRO A 235 -7.24 3.27 -9.84
N GLY A 236 -7.26 4.53 -9.39
CA GLY A 236 -7.85 4.99 -8.14
C GLY A 236 -9.36 5.21 -8.17
N ALA A 237 -9.99 5.10 -9.34
CA ALA A 237 -11.42 5.29 -9.49
C ALA A 237 -12.22 4.36 -8.57
N SER A 238 -13.26 4.89 -7.91
CA SER A 238 -14.17 4.06 -7.09
C SER A 238 -14.86 2.95 -7.90
N SER A 239 -15.01 3.16 -9.21
CA SER A 239 -15.57 2.18 -10.16
C SER A 239 -14.57 1.12 -10.63
N TYR A 240 -13.30 1.14 -10.22
CA TYR A 240 -12.28 0.25 -10.81
C TYR A 240 -12.69 -1.23 -10.73
N LYS A 241 -13.35 -1.67 -9.66
CA LYS A 241 -13.77 -3.07 -9.48
C LYS A 241 -14.83 -3.47 -10.51
N THR A 242 -15.86 -2.64 -10.67
CA THR A 242 -16.95 -2.89 -11.62
C THR A 242 -16.45 -2.78 -13.06
N ASP A 243 -15.61 -1.78 -13.33
CA ASP A 243 -15.04 -1.55 -14.65
C ASP A 243 -14.12 -2.72 -15.06
N LEU A 244 -13.32 -3.25 -14.13
CA LEU A 244 -12.42 -4.39 -14.37
C LEU A 244 -13.21 -5.69 -14.58
N ALA A 245 -14.30 -5.90 -13.84
CA ALA A 245 -15.20 -7.02 -14.06
C ALA A 245 -15.87 -6.96 -15.45
N ALA A 246 -16.35 -5.78 -15.86
CA ALA A 246 -16.92 -5.56 -17.18
C ALA A 246 -15.88 -5.77 -18.30
N ALA A 247 -14.67 -5.24 -18.15
CA ALA A 247 -13.58 -5.44 -19.10
C ALA A 247 -13.20 -6.93 -19.26
N LYS A 248 -13.16 -7.66 -18.14
CA LYS A 248 -12.94 -9.13 -18.15
C LYS A 248 -14.05 -9.88 -18.89
N ALA A 249 -15.30 -9.48 -18.70
CA ALA A 249 -16.42 -10.08 -19.41
C ALA A 249 -16.30 -9.87 -20.93
N LYS A 250 -15.97 -8.65 -21.37
CA LYS A 250 -15.71 -8.35 -22.78
C LYS A 250 -14.53 -9.13 -23.36
N LEU A 251 -13.45 -9.28 -22.62
CA LEU A 251 -12.32 -10.10 -23.04
C LEU A 251 -12.71 -11.59 -23.14
N LYS A 252 -13.60 -12.07 -22.27
CA LYS A 252 -14.13 -13.44 -22.33
C LYS A 252 -15.01 -13.62 -23.58
N GLU A 253 -15.93 -12.70 -23.85
CA GLU A 253 -16.75 -12.68 -25.07
C GLU A 253 -15.86 -12.74 -26.32
N ALA A 254 -14.83 -11.89 -26.38
CA ALA A 254 -13.87 -11.88 -27.49
C ALA A 254 -13.18 -13.24 -27.71
N LYS A 255 -12.76 -13.89 -26.61
CA LYS A 255 -12.12 -15.22 -26.67
C LYS A 255 -13.10 -16.31 -27.12
N THR A 256 -14.35 -16.26 -26.68
CA THR A 256 -15.39 -17.20 -27.10
C THR A 256 -15.65 -17.10 -28.60
N SER A 257 -15.89 -15.89 -29.12
CA SER A 257 -16.07 -15.68 -30.57
C SER A 257 -14.83 -16.07 -31.37
N LEU A 258 -13.63 -15.79 -30.85
CA LEU A 258 -12.38 -16.21 -31.50
C LEU A 258 -12.20 -17.73 -31.52
N SER A 259 -12.64 -18.44 -30.47
CA SER A 259 -12.61 -19.91 -30.45
C SER A 259 -13.57 -20.47 -31.49
N ALA A 260 -14.81 -20.00 -31.52
CA ALA A 260 -15.79 -20.40 -32.52
C ALA A 260 -15.31 -20.10 -33.96
N ALA A 261 -14.62 -18.98 -34.17
CA ALA A 261 -14.01 -18.67 -35.47
C ALA A 261 -12.91 -19.67 -35.86
N ARG A 262 -12.15 -20.21 -34.90
CA ARG A 262 -11.14 -21.26 -35.18
C ARG A 262 -11.81 -22.57 -35.55
N ASP A 263 -12.83 -22.96 -34.81
CA ASP A 263 -13.59 -24.17 -35.10
C ASP A 263 -14.20 -24.09 -36.51
N GLU A 264 -14.67 -22.90 -36.92
CA GLU A 264 -15.18 -22.67 -38.27
C GLU A 264 -14.08 -22.70 -39.35
N ILE A 265 -12.89 -22.16 -39.06
CA ILE A 265 -11.73 -22.29 -39.96
C ILE A 265 -11.39 -23.77 -40.21
N ASP A 266 -11.42 -24.59 -39.17
CA ASP A 266 -11.05 -26.00 -39.27
C ASP A 266 -12.08 -26.79 -40.10
N LYS A 267 -13.39 -26.51 -39.93
CA LYS A 267 -14.43 -27.06 -40.82
C LYS A 267 -14.23 -26.66 -42.29
N LEU A 268 -13.94 -25.39 -42.54
CA LEU A 268 -13.73 -24.90 -43.91
C LEU A 268 -12.50 -25.55 -44.56
N LYS A 269 -11.45 -25.83 -43.79
CA LYS A 269 -10.26 -26.55 -44.29
C LYS A 269 -10.52 -28.01 -44.63
N GLU A 270 -11.34 -28.70 -43.83
CA GLU A 270 -11.73 -30.09 -44.09
C GLU A 270 -12.45 -30.21 -45.44
N LEU A 271 -13.32 -29.24 -45.77
CA LEU A 271 -13.99 -29.19 -47.07
C LEU A 271 -13.01 -29.11 -48.25
N THR A 272 -12.02 -28.21 -48.18
CA THR A 272 -10.95 -28.13 -49.19
C THR A 272 -10.13 -29.42 -49.32
N SER A 273 -9.87 -30.13 -48.21
CA SER A 273 -9.10 -31.37 -48.24
C SER A 273 -9.87 -32.54 -48.87
N SER A 274 -11.20 -32.54 -48.72
CA SER A 274 -12.07 -33.60 -49.26
C SER A 274 -12.35 -33.49 -50.77
N GLU A 275 -12.22 -32.30 -51.36
CA GLU A 275 -12.38 -32.12 -52.81
C GLU A 275 -11.17 -32.65 -53.60
N ASP A 276 -9.96 -32.59 -53.05
CA ASP A 276 -8.73 -33.08 -53.69
C ASP A 276 -8.63 -34.62 -53.75
N GLU A 277 -9.27 -35.37 -52.84
CA GLU A 277 -9.31 -36.84 -52.88
C GLU A 277 -10.35 -37.41 -53.86
N SER A 278 -11.31 -36.59 -54.32
CA SER A 278 -12.38 -37.02 -55.23
C SER A 278 -12.02 -36.94 -56.72
N SER A 279 -10.85 -36.40 -57.08
CA SER A 279 -10.44 -36.20 -58.48
C SER A 279 -9.34 -37.16 -58.93
N THR A 280 -9.53 -38.47 -58.75
CA THR A 280 -8.72 -39.49 -59.45
C THR A 280 -9.48 -39.93 -60.72
N PRO A 281 -9.01 -39.64 -61.95
CA PRO A 281 -9.67 -40.11 -63.14
C PRO A 281 -9.48 -41.63 -63.25
N THR A 282 -10.57 -42.37 -63.19
CA THR A 282 -10.57 -43.80 -63.56
C THR A 282 -10.43 -43.87 -65.08
N SER A 283 -9.20 -43.95 -65.59
CA SER A 283 -8.96 -44.26 -67.00
C SER A 283 -9.16 -45.77 -67.21
N ARG A 284 -10.18 -46.10 -68.01
CA ARG A 284 -10.30 -47.37 -68.73
C ARG A 284 -9.15 -47.57 -69.72
#